data_AF-A0A0F9GZB2-F1
#
_entry.id   AF-A0A0F9GZB2-F1
#
_cell.length_a   1.000
_cell.length_b   1.000
_cell.length_c   1.000
_cell.angle_alpha   90.00
_cell.angle_beta   90.00
_cell.angle_gamma   90.00
#
_symmetry.space_group_name_H-M   'P 1'
#
loop_
_entity.id
_entity.type
_entity.pdbx_description
1 polymer ?
#
loop_
_entity_poly.entity_id
_entity_poly.type
_entity_poly.pdbx_seq_one_letter_code
_entity_poly.pdbx_strand_id
1 'polypeptide(L)'
;ELRLLCFDEAFAASRGYPVFVLDAALMILVVMVTLIGLQAVGLILMVALLVIPAAAARFWTERMSAMALISAAIGAASALVGAGMSAKALPKRDPAEKVGNFCLIDGKVTVIEYSDLPDELAHATCEDGRLKFGAGSIAIHVLSREFVEQIAGNGSGRLPFHRALKKVPCLDPGGNRFDPDEPNAVKLEKFIFDAMPMAPGAVVLETVRSEEFSPVKSATGVDSLVTSLHDQIRRAADWLEAAGVAVPRDAQGHVASPIEISPLYALDAEQLAEKVDPKLTIRPQQELYLE
;
A
#
# COMPACT_ATOMS: atom_id res chain seq x y z
N GLU A 1 -32.48 18.37 -18.33
CA GLU A 1 -31.90 19.72 -18.23
C GLU A 1 -30.40 19.64 -17.98
N LEU A 2 -29.94 19.19 -16.81
CA LEU A 2 -28.51 19.00 -16.49
C LEU A 2 -27.73 18.13 -17.50
N ARG A 3 -28.32 17.03 -17.98
CA ARG A 3 -27.72 16.20 -19.05
C ARG A 3 -27.51 16.96 -20.35
N LEU A 4 -28.42 17.87 -20.69
CA LEU A 4 -28.32 18.64 -21.93
C LEU A 4 -27.23 19.70 -21.79
N LEU A 5 -27.17 20.36 -20.62
CA LEU A 5 -26.13 21.31 -20.26
C LEU A 5 -24.72 20.70 -20.32
N CYS A 6 -24.49 19.53 -19.70
CA CYS A 6 -23.16 18.91 -19.61
C CYS A 6 -22.59 18.42 -20.97
N PHE A 7 -23.43 18.22 -21.98
CA PHE A 7 -23.02 17.64 -23.27
C PHE A 7 -23.20 18.59 -24.46
N ASP A 8 -24.18 19.51 -24.40
CA ASP A 8 -24.46 20.47 -25.47
C ASP A 8 -25.18 21.72 -24.91
N GLU A 9 -24.37 22.65 -24.40
CA GLU A 9 -24.83 23.93 -23.83
C GLU A 9 -25.60 24.78 -24.84
N ALA A 10 -25.11 24.84 -26.09
CA ALA A 10 -25.72 25.63 -27.16
C ALA A 10 -27.11 25.11 -27.53
N PHE A 11 -27.27 23.79 -27.60
CA PHE A 11 -28.57 23.17 -27.81
C PHE A 11 -29.51 23.42 -26.64
N ALA A 12 -29.02 23.38 -25.40
CA ALA A 12 -29.82 23.72 -24.22
C ALA A 12 -30.31 25.18 -24.23
N ALA A 13 -29.45 26.13 -24.62
CA ALA A 13 -29.79 27.53 -24.79
C ALA A 13 -30.86 27.72 -25.88
N SER A 14 -30.72 27.05 -27.02
CA SER A 14 -31.70 27.12 -28.12
C SER A 14 -33.09 26.61 -27.74
N ARG A 15 -33.15 25.71 -26.74
CA ARG A 15 -34.38 25.13 -26.21
C ARG A 15 -35.02 25.99 -25.11
N GLY A 16 -34.43 27.15 -24.79
CA GLY A 16 -34.94 28.12 -23.83
C GLY A 16 -34.60 27.81 -22.37
N TYR A 17 -33.69 26.88 -22.10
CA TYR A 17 -33.26 26.62 -20.72
C TYR A 17 -32.37 27.75 -20.19
N PRO A 18 -32.48 28.12 -18.90
CA PRO A 18 -31.62 29.12 -18.27
C PRO A 18 -30.24 28.53 -17.97
N VAL A 19 -29.41 28.40 -19.02
CA VAL A 19 -28.08 27.78 -18.98
C VAL A 19 -27.22 28.31 -17.84
N PHE A 20 -27.14 29.64 -17.68
CA PHE A 20 -26.37 30.27 -16.61
C PHE A 20 -26.81 29.84 -15.20
N VAL A 21 -28.12 29.72 -14.97
CA VAL A 21 -28.65 29.31 -13.66
C VAL A 21 -28.39 27.83 -13.40
N LEU A 22 -28.53 26.99 -14.43
CA LEU A 22 -28.26 25.56 -14.33
C LEU A 22 -26.78 25.27 -14.11
N ASP A 23 -25.89 26.00 -14.79
CA ASP A 23 -24.44 25.88 -14.63
C ASP A 23 -24.00 26.37 -13.25
N ALA A 24 -24.48 27.54 -12.82
CA ALA A 24 -24.23 28.03 -11.46
C ALA A 24 -24.74 27.06 -10.39
N ALA A 25 -25.92 26.46 -10.57
CA ALA A 25 -26.47 25.49 -9.65
C ALA A 25 -25.61 24.21 -9.57
N LEU A 26 -25.12 23.69 -10.71
CA LEU A 26 -24.24 22.53 -10.75
C LEU A 26 -22.88 22.84 -10.11
N MET A 27 -22.30 23.99 -10.43
CA MET A 27 -21.04 24.46 -9.86
C MET A 27 -21.15 24.61 -8.33
N ILE A 28 -22.22 25.24 -7.83
CA ILE A 28 -22.50 25.38 -6.39
C ILE A 28 -22.68 24.02 -5.74
N LEU A 29 -23.39 23.08 -6.37
CA LEU A 29 -23.57 21.73 -5.83
C LEU A 29 -22.22 21.01 -5.67
N VAL A 30 -21.38 21.04 -6.70
CA VAL A 30 -20.04 20.41 -6.67
C VAL A 30 -19.16 21.09 -5.62
N VAL A 31 -19.16 22.42 -5.55
CA VAL A 31 -18.40 23.18 -4.55
C VAL A 31 -18.88 22.89 -3.13
N MET A 32 -20.19 22.84 -2.90
CA MET A 32 -20.75 22.50 -1.59
C MET A 32 -20.37 21.09 -1.15
N VAL A 33 -20.53 20.09 -2.04
CA VAL A 33 -20.15 18.70 -1.75
C VAL A 33 -18.66 18.59 -1.46
N THR A 34 -17.82 19.23 -2.27
CA THR A 34 -16.36 19.24 -2.08
C THR A 34 -15.96 19.89 -0.76
N LEU A 35 -16.51 21.06 -0.41
CA LEU A 35 -16.19 21.77 0.83
C LEU A 35 -16.61 21.01 2.09
N ILE A 36 -17.84 20.46 2.10
CA ILE A 36 -18.36 19.69 3.24
C ILE A 36 -17.48 18.45 3.47
N GLY A 37 -17.16 17.72 2.40
CA GLY A 37 -16.37 16.51 2.57
C GLY A 37 -14.87 16.76 2.78
N LEU A 38 -14.33 17.91 2.35
CA LEU A 38 -12.92 18.25 2.54
C LEU A 38 -12.52 18.25 4.02
N GLN A 39 -13.39 18.73 4.90
CA GLN A 39 -13.15 18.73 6.35
C GLN A 39 -13.19 17.32 6.96
N ALA A 40 -13.92 16.39 6.34
CA ALA A 40 -14.10 15.04 6.86
C ALA A 40 -12.95 14.10 6.44
N VAL A 41 -12.56 14.13 5.17
CA VAL A 41 -11.62 13.13 4.60
C VAL A 41 -10.36 13.72 3.96
N GLY A 42 -10.26 15.04 3.83
CA GLY A 42 -9.15 15.71 3.17
C GLY A 42 -9.26 15.77 1.65
N LEU A 43 -8.37 16.54 1.01
CA LEU A 43 -8.50 16.92 -0.41
C LEU A 43 -8.39 15.71 -1.35
N ILE A 44 -7.35 14.90 -1.16
CA ILE A 44 -7.04 13.76 -2.04
C ILE A 44 -8.20 12.76 -2.03
N LEU A 45 -8.67 12.40 -0.84
CA LEU A 45 -9.75 11.43 -0.70
C LEU A 45 -11.09 11.99 -1.21
N MET A 46 -11.33 13.30 -1.09
CA MET A 46 -12.52 13.92 -1.68
C MET A 46 -12.55 13.83 -3.20
N VAL A 47 -11.43 14.14 -3.86
CA VAL A 47 -11.34 14.02 -5.33
C VAL A 47 -11.55 12.56 -5.74
N ALA A 48 -10.93 11.61 -5.01
CA ALA A 48 -11.11 10.19 -5.25
C ALA A 48 -12.58 9.75 -5.09
N LEU A 49 -13.27 10.16 -4.02
CA LEU A 49 -14.68 9.82 -3.78
C LEU A 49 -15.64 10.41 -4.83
N LEU A 50 -15.29 11.53 -5.45
CA LEU A 50 -16.08 12.12 -6.53
C LEU A 50 -15.85 11.44 -7.88
N VAL A 51 -14.59 11.04 -8.16
CA VAL A 51 -14.20 10.52 -9.47
C VAL A 51 -14.35 9.01 -9.58
N ILE A 52 -13.87 8.25 -8.58
CA ILE A 52 -13.74 6.79 -8.66
C ILE A 52 -15.10 6.08 -8.83
N PRO A 53 -16.15 6.37 -8.04
CA PRO A 53 -17.43 5.69 -8.20
C PRO A 53 -18.09 5.98 -9.56
N ALA A 54 -17.91 7.20 -10.09
CA ALA A 54 -18.42 7.58 -11.41
C ALA A 54 -17.64 6.90 -12.54
N ALA A 55 -16.31 6.85 -12.44
CA ALA A 55 -15.45 6.15 -13.38
C ALA A 55 -15.73 4.64 -13.38
N ALA A 56 -15.89 4.03 -12.20
CA ALA A 56 -16.24 2.62 -12.04
C ALA A 56 -17.62 2.28 -12.63
N ALA A 57 -18.63 3.13 -12.40
CA ALA A 57 -19.97 2.96 -12.97
C ALA A 57 -19.97 2.95 -14.51
N ARG A 58 -19.00 3.63 -15.12
CA ARG A 58 -18.89 3.77 -16.57
C ARG A 58 -18.55 2.47 -17.29
N PHE A 59 -17.91 1.52 -16.60
CA PHE A 59 -17.69 0.15 -17.14
C PHE A 59 -18.99 -0.63 -17.38
N TRP A 60 -20.10 -0.20 -16.75
CA TRP A 60 -21.38 -0.91 -16.80
C TRP A 60 -22.43 -0.18 -17.64
N THR A 61 -22.35 1.15 -17.73
CA THR A 61 -23.35 1.94 -18.45
C THR A 61 -22.80 3.27 -18.93
N GLU A 62 -23.17 3.63 -20.16
CA GLU A 62 -22.96 4.97 -20.74
C GLU A 62 -24.21 5.87 -20.60
N ARG A 63 -25.30 5.33 -20.01
CA ARG A 63 -26.51 6.12 -19.71
C ARG A 63 -26.30 6.89 -18.40
N MET A 64 -26.28 8.22 -18.49
CA MET A 64 -25.99 9.13 -17.37
C MET A 64 -26.84 8.92 -16.11
N SER A 65 -28.14 8.66 -16.21
CA SER A 65 -28.98 8.42 -15.02
C SER A 65 -28.66 7.10 -14.32
N ALA A 66 -28.42 6.03 -15.11
CA ALA A 66 -27.98 4.76 -14.57
C ALA A 66 -26.56 4.87 -13.98
N MET A 67 -25.67 5.62 -14.63
CA MET A 67 -24.32 5.89 -14.14
C MET A 67 -24.34 6.60 -12.78
N ALA A 68 -25.19 7.63 -12.62
CA ALA A 68 -25.34 8.34 -11.35
C ALA A 68 -25.84 7.43 -10.21
N LEU A 69 -26.83 6.57 -10.49
CA LEU A 69 -27.34 5.62 -9.50
C LEU A 69 -26.31 4.54 -9.12
N ILE A 70 -25.61 3.97 -10.11
CA ILE A 70 -24.57 2.96 -9.86
C ILE A 70 -23.40 3.59 -9.10
N SER A 71 -22.96 4.79 -9.48
CA SER A 71 -21.92 5.55 -8.78
C SER A 71 -22.29 5.83 -7.32
N ALA A 72 -23.53 6.31 -7.08
CA ALA A 72 -24.03 6.53 -5.72
C ALA A 72 -24.09 5.23 -4.91
N ALA A 73 -24.50 4.12 -5.53
CA ALA A 73 -24.51 2.81 -4.88
C ALA A 73 -23.09 2.30 -4.55
N ILE A 74 -22.13 2.45 -5.46
CA ILE A 74 -20.72 2.09 -5.24
C ILE A 74 -20.14 2.92 -4.10
N GLY A 75 -20.38 4.24 -4.10
CA GLY A 75 -19.92 5.13 -3.04
C GLY A 75 -20.53 4.78 -1.69
N ALA A 76 -21.85 4.59 -1.63
CA ALA A 76 -22.55 4.20 -0.41
C ALA A 76 -22.09 2.83 0.11
N ALA A 77 -21.96 1.84 -0.78
CA ALA A 77 -21.47 0.52 -0.42
C ALA A 77 -20.02 0.57 0.08
N SER A 78 -19.14 1.32 -0.58
CA SER A 78 -17.74 1.49 -0.15
C SER A 78 -17.65 2.15 1.23
N ALA A 79 -18.52 3.14 1.52
CA ALA A 79 -18.58 3.78 2.83
C ALA A 79 -19.15 2.86 3.92
N LEU A 80 -20.15 2.03 3.58
CA LEU A 80 -20.78 1.09 4.52
C LEU A 80 -19.90 -0.15 4.81
N VAL A 81 -19.19 -0.65 3.79
CA VAL A 81 -18.36 -1.87 3.86
C VAL A 81 -16.92 -1.56 4.23
N GLY A 82 -16.50 -0.30 4.18
CA GLY A 82 -15.10 0.15 4.31
C GLY A 82 -14.30 -0.59 5.39
N ALA A 83 -13.03 -0.88 5.10
CA ALA A 83 -12.18 -1.62 6.01
C ALA A 83 -11.66 -0.72 7.16
N GLY A 84 -11.73 -1.22 8.39
CA GLY A 84 -11.07 -0.55 9.53
C GLY A 84 -9.55 -0.66 9.47
N MET A 85 -9.04 -1.71 8.83
CA MET A 85 -7.61 -1.93 8.62
C MET A 85 -7.35 -2.58 7.26
N SER A 86 -6.36 -2.09 6.53
CA SER A 86 -5.85 -2.72 5.32
C SER A 86 -4.35 -2.97 5.47
N ALA A 87 -3.83 -3.95 4.75
CA ALA A 87 -2.41 -4.26 4.74
C ALA A 87 -1.92 -4.68 3.37
N LYS A 88 -0.64 -4.42 3.11
CA LYS A 88 0.03 -4.94 1.93
C LYS A 88 0.67 -6.29 2.24
N ALA A 89 0.60 -7.18 1.26
CA ALA A 89 1.21 -8.50 1.29
C ALA A 89 2.06 -8.73 0.05
N LEU A 90 3.02 -9.65 0.16
CA LEU A 90 3.77 -10.16 -0.97
C LEU A 90 3.66 -11.68 -1.03
N PRO A 91 3.75 -12.27 -2.23
CA PRO A 91 4.08 -13.68 -2.34
C PRO A 91 5.42 -13.95 -1.66
N LYS A 92 5.44 -14.94 -0.76
CA LYS A 92 6.67 -15.43 -0.14
C LYS A 92 7.59 -16.02 -1.21
N ARG A 93 8.89 -15.76 -1.09
CA ARG A 93 9.94 -16.32 -1.96
C ARG A 93 10.07 -17.84 -1.75
N ASP A 94 10.01 -18.24 -0.50
CA ASP A 94 10.17 -19.60 -0.05
C ASP A 94 9.46 -19.80 1.29
N PRO A 95 9.19 -21.05 1.71
CA PRO A 95 8.54 -21.34 2.98
C PRO A 95 9.21 -20.73 4.22
N ALA A 96 10.53 -20.65 4.23
CA ALA A 96 11.35 -20.23 5.37
C ALA A 96 11.58 -18.71 5.42
N GLU A 97 11.00 -17.95 4.48
CA GLU A 97 11.09 -16.50 4.49
C GLU A 97 10.50 -15.92 5.80
N LYS A 98 11.30 -15.11 6.49
CA LYS A 98 11.01 -14.53 7.81
C LYS A 98 10.07 -13.32 7.72
N VAL A 99 8.83 -13.60 7.35
CA VAL A 99 7.71 -12.65 7.29
C VAL A 99 6.49 -13.24 8.00
N GLY A 100 5.67 -12.40 8.61
CA GLY A 100 4.37 -12.82 9.12
C GLY A 100 3.48 -13.33 7.98
N ASN A 101 2.55 -14.23 8.27
CA ASN A 101 1.74 -14.93 7.27
C ASN A 101 0.28 -14.52 7.45
N PHE A 102 -0.30 -13.85 6.45
CA PHE A 102 -1.73 -13.57 6.43
C PHE A 102 -2.51 -14.86 6.25
N CYS A 103 -3.53 -15.04 7.09
CA CYS A 103 -4.44 -16.17 7.01
C CYS A 103 -5.81 -15.80 7.61
N LEU A 104 -6.76 -16.72 7.46
CA LEU A 104 -8.04 -16.64 8.13
C LEU A 104 -8.03 -17.59 9.33
N ILE A 105 -8.28 -17.05 10.51
CA ILE A 105 -8.54 -17.82 11.75
C ILE A 105 -9.95 -17.45 12.18
N ASP A 106 -10.84 -18.43 12.30
CA ASP A 106 -12.25 -18.24 12.65
C ASP A 106 -12.95 -17.16 11.82
N GLY A 107 -12.65 -17.11 10.51
CA GLY A 107 -13.22 -16.15 9.57
C GLY A 107 -12.66 -14.73 9.66
N LYS A 108 -11.65 -14.49 10.51
CA LYS A 108 -11.00 -13.19 10.68
C LYS A 108 -9.61 -13.18 10.07
N VAL A 109 -9.31 -12.11 9.34
CA VAL A 109 -7.94 -11.89 8.82
C VAL A 109 -6.99 -11.68 9.99
N THR A 110 -5.96 -12.51 10.05
CA THR A 110 -4.97 -12.55 11.11
C THR A 110 -3.59 -12.72 10.51
N VAL A 111 -2.56 -12.25 11.22
CA VAL A 111 -1.16 -12.50 10.88
C VAL A 111 -0.57 -13.47 11.90
N ILE A 112 -0.03 -14.58 11.42
CA ILE A 112 0.78 -15.49 12.24
C ILE A 112 2.24 -15.17 11.99
N GLU A 113 2.98 -14.78 13.03
CA GLU A 113 4.41 -14.50 12.92
C GLU A 113 5.18 -15.76 12.47
N TYR A 114 6.27 -15.59 11.71
CA TYR A 114 7.01 -16.75 11.18
C TYR A 114 7.55 -17.69 12.27
N SER A 115 7.80 -17.18 13.48
CA SER A 115 8.24 -17.99 14.62
C SER A 115 7.15 -18.88 15.20
N ASP A 116 5.89 -18.53 14.94
CA ASP A 116 4.71 -19.14 15.56
C ASP A 116 3.96 -20.04 14.56
N LEU A 117 4.33 -20.01 13.27
CA LEU A 117 3.78 -20.90 12.25
C LEU A 117 4.51 -22.27 12.29
N PRO A 118 3.79 -23.39 12.50
CA PRO A 118 4.38 -24.72 12.42
C PRO A 118 5.04 -25.01 11.07
N ASP A 119 6.19 -25.70 11.10
CA ASP A 119 7.01 -26.00 9.91
C ASP A 119 6.22 -26.77 8.82
N GLU A 120 5.40 -27.73 9.23
CA GLU A 120 4.50 -28.47 8.34
C GLU A 120 3.56 -27.53 7.57
N LEU A 121 3.03 -26.49 8.23
CA LEU A 121 2.15 -25.51 7.60
C LEU A 121 2.92 -24.51 6.74
N ALA A 122 4.14 -24.15 7.12
CA ALA A 122 5.00 -23.29 6.32
C ALA A 122 5.32 -23.91 4.95
N HIS A 123 5.48 -25.25 4.91
CA HIS A 123 5.73 -26.03 3.70
C HIS A 123 4.46 -26.50 2.97
N ALA A 124 3.27 -26.28 3.53
CA ALA A 124 2.02 -26.70 2.92
C ALA A 124 1.77 -25.96 1.59
N THR A 125 1.40 -26.71 0.55
CA THR A 125 1.07 -26.18 -0.77
C THR A 125 -0.38 -26.42 -1.14
N CYS A 126 -0.90 -25.58 -2.03
CA CYS A 126 -2.15 -25.79 -2.77
C CYS A 126 -1.93 -26.82 -3.89
N GLU A 127 -3.02 -27.29 -4.50
CA GLU A 127 -2.97 -28.24 -5.63
C GLU A 127 -2.18 -27.72 -6.83
N ASP A 128 -2.11 -26.39 -7.00
CA ASP A 128 -1.36 -25.71 -8.05
C ASP A 128 0.13 -25.50 -7.73
N GLY A 129 0.61 -26.03 -6.59
CA GLY A 129 2.00 -25.93 -6.15
C GLY A 129 2.37 -24.62 -5.44
N ARG A 130 1.46 -23.65 -5.33
CA ARG A 130 1.72 -22.41 -4.55
C ARG A 130 1.68 -22.70 -3.05
N LEU A 131 2.39 -21.91 -2.26
CA LEU A 131 2.33 -22.01 -0.80
C LEU A 131 0.92 -21.66 -0.28
N LYS A 132 0.37 -22.53 0.56
CA LYS A 132 -0.94 -22.33 1.19
C LYS A 132 -0.92 -21.11 2.11
N PHE A 133 0.20 -20.88 2.80
CA PHE A 133 0.48 -19.68 3.57
C PHE A 133 1.52 -18.80 2.83
N GLY A 134 1.21 -18.45 1.58
CA GLY A 134 2.09 -17.68 0.71
C GLY A 134 2.02 -16.16 0.86
N ALA A 135 1.00 -15.62 1.54
CA ALA A 135 0.79 -14.19 1.68
C ALA A 135 1.61 -13.61 2.86
N GLY A 136 2.80 -13.09 2.55
CA GLY A 136 3.73 -12.51 3.51
C GLY A 136 3.41 -11.06 3.87
N SER A 137 3.33 -10.75 5.17
CA SER A 137 3.18 -9.39 5.69
C SER A 137 4.48 -8.62 5.59
N ILE A 138 4.40 -7.43 5.00
CA ILE A 138 5.51 -6.47 4.90
C ILE A 138 5.39 -5.30 5.88
N ALA A 139 4.50 -5.41 6.86
CA ALA A 139 4.26 -4.41 7.90
C ALA A 139 3.86 -3.02 7.38
N ILE A 140 3.28 -2.94 6.19
CA ILE A 140 2.65 -1.72 5.66
C ILE A 140 1.14 -1.84 5.85
N HIS A 141 0.60 -0.94 6.66
CA HIS A 141 -0.81 -0.93 7.06
C HIS A 141 -1.44 0.44 6.82
N VAL A 142 -2.72 0.43 6.46
CA VAL A 142 -3.59 1.61 6.47
C VAL A 142 -4.68 1.34 7.49
N LEU A 143 -4.87 2.25 8.44
CA LEU A 143 -5.89 2.10 9.48
C LEU A 143 -6.85 3.28 9.43
N SER A 144 -8.13 3.02 9.62
CA SER A 144 -9.10 4.10 9.77
C SER A 144 -8.88 4.79 11.12
N ARG A 145 -9.03 6.12 11.14
CA ARG A 145 -8.89 6.90 12.37
C ARG A 145 -9.86 6.42 13.45
N GLU A 146 -11.12 6.17 13.08
CA GLU A 146 -12.15 5.67 13.99
C GLU A 146 -11.72 4.34 14.63
N PHE A 147 -11.18 3.41 13.85
CA PHE A 147 -10.70 2.14 14.37
C PHE A 147 -9.51 2.34 15.34
N VAL A 148 -8.57 3.24 15.01
CA VAL A 148 -7.46 3.58 15.91
C VAL A 148 -7.98 4.17 17.22
N GLU A 149 -8.94 5.08 17.18
CA GLU A 149 -9.57 5.67 18.38
C GLU A 149 -10.29 4.61 19.21
N GLN A 150 -10.98 3.66 18.57
CA GLN A 150 -11.63 2.54 19.24
C GLN A 150 -10.63 1.63 19.97
N ILE A 151 -9.54 1.20 19.32
CA ILE A 151 -8.56 0.29 19.94
C ILE A 151 -7.65 0.98 20.95
N ALA A 152 -7.40 2.29 20.79
CA ALA A 152 -6.58 3.08 21.71
C ALA A 152 -7.39 3.58 22.92
N GLY A 153 -8.71 3.74 22.76
CA GLY A 153 -9.62 4.12 23.82
C GLY A 153 -9.82 3.01 24.88
N ASN A 154 -10.43 3.37 26.01
CA ASN A 154 -10.58 2.46 27.14
C ASN A 154 -11.59 1.30 26.93
N GLY A 155 -12.26 1.22 25.78
CA GLY A 155 -13.44 0.36 25.59
C GLY A 155 -13.25 -0.93 24.76
N SER A 156 -12.28 -0.99 23.85
CA SER A 156 -12.28 -2.01 22.77
C SER A 156 -10.95 -2.75 22.68
N GLY A 157 -10.68 -3.60 23.68
CA GLY A 157 -9.67 -4.66 23.63
C GLY A 157 -8.22 -4.19 23.50
N ARG A 158 -7.42 -4.43 24.55
CA ARG A 158 -5.97 -4.17 24.49
C ARG A 158 -5.31 -5.22 23.61
N LEU A 159 -4.42 -4.80 22.71
CA LEU A 159 -3.56 -5.74 21.99
C LEU A 159 -2.81 -6.66 22.97
N PRO A 160 -2.69 -7.95 22.66
CA PRO A 160 -2.05 -8.93 23.53
C PRO A 160 -0.55 -8.63 23.67
N PHE A 161 0.03 -9.05 24.79
CA PHE A 161 1.47 -9.04 24.96
C PHE A 161 2.06 -10.35 24.47
N HIS A 162 3.05 -10.25 23.58
CA HIS A 162 3.92 -11.32 23.15
C HIS A 162 5.17 -11.37 24.02
N ARG A 163 5.58 -12.57 24.41
CA ARG A 163 6.74 -12.80 25.28
C ARG A 163 7.93 -13.24 24.44
N ALA A 164 9.02 -12.49 24.53
CA ALA A 164 10.31 -12.87 23.97
C ALA A 164 11.37 -13.01 25.06
N LEU A 165 12.02 -14.16 25.14
CA LEU A 165 13.16 -14.38 26.05
C LEU A 165 14.41 -13.73 25.46
N LYS A 166 15.08 -12.89 26.24
CA LYS A 166 16.26 -12.14 25.80
C LYS A 166 17.41 -12.28 26.80
N LYS A 167 18.63 -12.24 26.28
CA LYS A 167 19.86 -12.02 27.05
C LYS A 167 20.05 -10.52 27.15
N VAL A 168 19.84 -9.96 28.34
CA VAL A 168 19.92 -8.52 28.58
C VAL A 168 21.04 -8.25 29.58
N PRO A 169 22.07 -7.47 29.18
CA PRO A 169 23.13 -7.03 30.09
C PRO A 169 22.52 -6.41 31.35
N CYS A 170 22.95 -6.87 32.52
CA CYS A 170 22.39 -6.42 33.80
C CYS A 170 23.47 -6.25 34.87
N LEU A 171 23.08 -5.68 36.01
CA LEU A 171 23.94 -5.57 37.19
C LEU A 171 23.72 -6.77 38.09
N ASP A 172 24.81 -7.35 38.60
CA ASP A 172 24.74 -8.30 39.70
C ASP A 172 24.39 -7.58 41.03
N PRO A 173 24.08 -8.30 42.12
CA PRO A 173 23.82 -7.68 43.42
C PRO A 173 24.98 -6.85 44.00
N GLY A 174 26.21 -7.03 43.51
CA GLY A 174 27.38 -6.25 43.85
C GLY A 174 27.52 -4.96 43.04
N GLY A 175 26.63 -4.71 42.08
CA GLY A 175 26.67 -3.55 41.19
C GLY A 175 27.59 -3.71 39.99
N ASN A 176 28.13 -4.90 39.73
CA ASN A 176 28.97 -5.15 38.56
C ASN A 176 28.13 -5.49 37.34
N ARG A 177 28.45 -4.89 36.19
CA ARG A 177 27.80 -5.22 34.92
C ARG A 177 28.31 -6.57 34.40
N PHE A 178 27.39 -7.42 33.97
CA PHE A 178 27.72 -8.66 33.27
C PHE A 178 26.74 -8.92 32.11
N ASP A 179 27.20 -9.70 31.15
CA ASP A 179 26.41 -10.20 30.03
C ASP A 179 26.03 -11.66 30.31
N PRO A 180 24.73 -12.00 30.37
CA PRO A 180 24.29 -13.34 30.76
C PRO A 180 24.44 -14.37 29.63
N ASP A 181 24.88 -15.57 29.98
CA ASP A 181 25.04 -16.70 29.04
C ASP A 181 23.69 -17.29 28.59
N GLU A 182 22.67 -17.22 29.45
CA GLU A 182 21.30 -17.68 29.19
C GLU A 182 20.30 -16.51 29.21
N PRO A 183 19.12 -16.63 28.57
CA PRO A 183 18.10 -15.60 28.65
C PRO A 183 17.67 -15.32 30.10
N ASN A 184 17.87 -14.09 30.55
CA ASN A 184 17.61 -13.63 31.92
C ASN A 184 16.42 -12.65 32.01
N ALA A 185 15.86 -12.24 30.87
CA ALA A 185 14.77 -11.26 30.83
C ALA A 185 13.65 -11.68 29.88
N VAL A 186 12.44 -11.24 30.23
CA VAL A 186 11.26 -11.29 29.34
C VAL A 186 11.05 -9.91 28.75
N LYS A 187 11.17 -9.81 27.43
CA LYS A 187 10.71 -8.65 26.66
C LYS A 187 9.24 -8.86 26.32
N LEU A 188 8.39 -7.90 26.69
CA LEU A 188 6.98 -7.88 26.32
C LEU A 188 6.80 -6.93 25.14
N GLU A 189 6.22 -7.44 24.05
CA GLU A 189 5.98 -6.67 22.83
C GLU A 189 4.51 -6.77 22.44
N LYS A 190 4.02 -5.79 21.69
CA LYS A 190 2.69 -5.84 21.07
C LYS A 190 2.90 -5.73 19.57
N PHE A 191 2.16 -6.50 18.80
CA PHE A 191 2.27 -6.42 17.35
C PHE A 191 1.11 -5.63 16.76
N ILE A 192 1.42 -4.72 15.84
CA ILE A 192 0.42 -3.87 15.19
C ILE A 192 -0.64 -4.70 14.45
N PHE A 193 -0.23 -5.85 13.90
CA PHE A 193 -1.10 -6.75 13.16
C PHE A 193 -2.08 -7.54 14.04
N ASP A 194 -1.88 -7.58 15.38
CA ASP A 194 -2.87 -8.16 16.29
C ASP A 194 -4.18 -7.34 16.32
N ALA A 195 -4.15 -6.10 15.83
CA ALA A 195 -5.35 -5.29 15.65
C ALA A 195 -6.23 -5.78 14.50
N MET A 196 -5.68 -6.50 13.53
CA MET A 196 -6.39 -6.91 12.31
C MET A 196 -7.67 -7.72 12.57
N PRO A 197 -7.68 -8.77 13.43
CA PRO A 197 -8.90 -9.52 13.75
C PRO A 197 -9.93 -8.71 14.58
N MET A 198 -9.57 -7.50 15.03
CA MET A 198 -10.44 -6.59 15.76
C MET A 198 -11.10 -5.55 14.86
N ALA A 199 -10.62 -5.36 13.62
CA ALA A 199 -11.13 -4.36 12.72
C ALA A 199 -12.54 -4.71 12.19
N PRO A 200 -13.45 -3.72 12.00
CA PRO A 200 -14.77 -3.92 11.38
C PRO A 200 -14.72 -4.35 9.90
N GLY A 201 -13.52 -4.56 9.36
CA GLY A 201 -13.21 -5.08 8.05
C GLY A 201 -11.69 -5.08 7.87
N ALA A 202 -11.13 -6.15 7.30
CA ALA A 202 -9.71 -6.28 7.05
C ALA A 202 -9.45 -6.65 5.59
N VAL A 203 -8.67 -5.84 4.88
CA VAL A 203 -8.33 -6.08 3.46
C VAL A 203 -6.84 -6.28 3.31
N VAL A 204 -6.46 -7.34 2.60
CA VAL A 204 -5.07 -7.62 2.23
C VAL A 204 -4.91 -7.39 0.74
N LEU A 205 -4.00 -6.50 0.36
CA LEU A 205 -3.65 -6.21 -1.01
C LEU A 205 -2.29 -6.83 -1.34
N GLU A 206 -2.27 -7.76 -2.28
CA GLU A 206 -1.01 -8.27 -2.81
C GLU A 206 -0.31 -7.18 -3.64
N THR A 207 0.99 -7.03 -3.45
CA THR A 207 1.80 -6.04 -4.15
C THR A 207 3.01 -6.66 -4.85
N VAL A 208 3.75 -5.82 -5.58
CA VAL A 208 4.91 -6.24 -6.36
C VAL A 208 6.18 -5.99 -5.54
N ARG A 209 6.89 -7.07 -5.19
CA ARG A 209 8.10 -7.00 -4.36
C ARG A 209 9.16 -6.08 -4.94
N SER A 210 9.40 -6.18 -6.24
CA SER A 210 10.42 -5.41 -6.95
C SER A 210 10.19 -3.89 -6.90
N GLU A 211 8.94 -3.47 -6.68
CA GLU A 211 8.55 -2.08 -6.58
C GLU A 211 8.54 -1.58 -5.14
N GLU A 212 8.02 -2.40 -4.22
CA GLU A 212 7.56 -1.93 -2.93
C GLU A 212 8.33 -2.44 -1.70
N PHE A 213 9.18 -3.47 -1.84
CA PHE A 213 9.75 -4.11 -0.66
C PHE A 213 11.17 -4.63 -0.85
N SER A 214 12.09 -3.95 -0.17
CA SER A 214 13.46 -4.37 0.03
C SER A 214 13.91 -4.00 1.46
N PRO A 215 13.76 -4.92 2.44
CA PRO A 215 14.04 -4.61 3.83
C PRO A 215 15.54 -4.67 4.14
N VAL A 216 15.97 -3.91 5.15
CA VAL A 216 17.31 -3.99 5.73
C VAL A 216 17.21 -4.55 7.15
N LYS A 217 17.48 -5.85 7.30
CA LYS A 217 17.40 -6.61 8.55
C LYS A 217 18.76 -7.15 9.02
N SER A 218 19.72 -7.28 8.10
CA SER A 218 21.04 -7.87 8.36
C SER A 218 22.15 -6.93 7.92
N ALA A 219 23.32 -7.01 8.57
CA ALA A 219 24.48 -6.22 8.18
C ALA A 219 25.03 -6.63 6.79
N THR A 220 24.99 -7.93 6.48
CA THR A 220 25.45 -8.52 5.22
C THR A 220 24.50 -9.64 4.77
N GLY A 221 24.60 -10.06 3.51
CA GLY A 221 23.78 -11.14 2.96
C GLY A 221 22.37 -10.68 2.57
N VAL A 222 21.41 -11.60 2.68
CA VAL A 222 19.99 -11.35 2.35
C VAL A 222 19.41 -10.28 3.27
N ASP A 223 18.58 -9.40 2.70
CA ASP A 223 17.94 -8.28 3.40
C ASP A 223 18.99 -7.38 4.09
N SER A 224 20.04 -6.99 3.36
CA SER A 224 21.10 -6.08 3.82
C SER A 224 21.08 -4.74 3.08
N LEU A 225 21.91 -3.80 3.52
CA LEU A 225 22.06 -2.50 2.84
C LEU A 225 22.45 -2.67 1.36
N VAL A 226 23.36 -3.61 1.08
CA VAL A 226 23.85 -3.88 -0.28
C VAL A 226 22.74 -4.41 -1.17
N THR A 227 21.95 -5.39 -0.69
CA THR A 227 20.82 -5.91 -1.47
C THR A 227 19.78 -4.83 -1.70
N SER A 228 19.54 -3.98 -0.69
CA SER A 228 18.56 -2.90 -0.81
C SER A 228 18.97 -1.78 -1.76
N LEU A 229 20.26 -1.51 -1.89
CA LEU A 229 20.77 -0.59 -2.90
C LEU A 229 20.61 -1.19 -4.30
N HIS A 230 20.98 -2.45 -4.48
CA HIS A 230 20.82 -3.15 -5.76
C HIS A 230 19.35 -3.21 -6.21
N ASP A 231 18.41 -3.50 -5.31
CA ASP A 231 16.99 -3.56 -5.63
C ASP A 231 16.43 -2.20 -6.07
N GLN A 232 16.87 -1.11 -5.44
CA GLN A 232 16.48 0.25 -5.83
C GLN A 232 17.07 0.66 -7.18
N ILE A 233 18.35 0.37 -7.43
CA ILE A 233 18.99 0.62 -8.73
C ILE A 233 18.30 -0.19 -9.82
N ARG A 234 18.00 -1.47 -9.56
CA ARG A 234 17.25 -2.33 -10.48
C ARG A 234 15.87 -1.74 -10.78
N ARG A 235 15.11 -1.32 -9.76
CA ARG A 235 13.79 -0.67 -9.96
C ARG A 235 13.90 0.57 -10.84
N ALA A 236 14.87 1.45 -10.57
CA ALA A 236 15.08 2.65 -11.37
C ALA A 236 15.46 2.32 -12.84
N ALA A 237 16.31 1.30 -13.04
CA ALA A 237 16.66 0.81 -14.36
C ALA A 237 15.43 0.25 -15.11
N ASP A 238 14.61 -0.56 -14.44
CA ASP A 238 13.40 -1.15 -15.03
C ASP A 238 12.40 -0.04 -15.44
N TRP A 239 12.28 1.04 -14.66
CA TRP A 239 11.46 2.21 -15.04
C TRP A 239 12.01 2.94 -16.29
N LEU A 240 13.33 3.13 -16.36
CA LEU A 240 13.98 3.75 -17.54
C LEU A 240 13.81 2.90 -18.80
N GLU A 241 13.97 1.58 -18.68
CA GLU A 241 13.76 0.64 -19.78
C GLU A 241 12.30 0.66 -20.25
N ALA A 242 11.33 0.74 -19.33
CA ALA A 242 9.91 0.90 -19.66
C ALA A 242 9.62 2.23 -20.40
N ALA A 243 10.38 3.28 -20.11
CA ALA A 243 10.33 4.56 -20.82
C ALA A 243 11.11 4.57 -22.15
N GLY A 244 11.72 3.45 -22.55
CA GLY A 244 12.47 3.30 -23.79
C GLY A 244 13.95 3.71 -23.71
N VAL A 245 14.47 3.99 -22.53
CA VAL A 245 15.90 4.30 -22.30
C VAL A 245 16.68 3.00 -22.08
N ALA A 246 17.70 2.75 -22.89
CA ALA A 246 18.52 1.56 -22.74
C ALA A 246 19.45 1.67 -21.52
N VAL A 247 19.40 0.67 -20.63
CA VAL A 247 20.25 0.59 -19.44
C VAL A 247 21.32 -0.49 -19.62
N PRO A 248 22.61 -0.19 -19.41
CA PRO A 248 23.67 -1.19 -19.52
C PRO A 248 23.57 -2.21 -18.38
N ARG A 249 23.69 -3.49 -18.72
CA ARG A 249 23.73 -4.62 -17.77
C ARG A 249 25.01 -5.42 -17.91
N ASP A 250 25.48 -6.02 -16.82
CA ASP A 250 26.64 -6.91 -16.82
C ASP A 250 26.31 -8.30 -17.39
N ALA A 251 27.31 -9.19 -17.45
CA ALA A 251 27.12 -10.55 -17.97
C ALA A 251 26.19 -11.42 -17.10
N GLN A 252 25.90 -10.99 -15.87
CA GLN A 252 25.02 -11.64 -14.91
C GLN A 252 23.61 -11.01 -14.91
N GLY A 253 23.38 -9.97 -15.72
CA GLY A 253 22.11 -9.26 -15.83
C GLY A 253 21.91 -8.14 -14.80
N HIS A 254 22.88 -7.85 -13.94
CA HIS A 254 22.80 -6.72 -13.02
C HIS A 254 23.01 -5.40 -13.75
N VAL A 255 22.40 -4.33 -13.24
CA VAL A 255 22.60 -2.99 -13.76
C VAL A 255 24.06 -2.59 -13.59
N ALA A 256 24.73 -2.23 -14.70
CA ALA A 256 26.16 -1.94 -14.72
C ALA A 256 26.51 -0.50 -14.30
N SER A 257 25.51 0.26 -13.85
CA SER A 257 25.60 1.69 -13.54
C SER A 257 24.80 2.00 -12.27
N PRO A 258 25.32 2.84 -11.35
CA PRO A 258 24.51 3.35 -10.25
C PRO A 258 23.45 4.30 -10.80
N ILE A 259 22.17 3.96 -10.59
CA ILE A 259 21.03 4.75 -11.05
C ILE A 259 20.14 5.06 -9.86
N GLU A 260 19.84 6.34 -9.68
CA GLU A 260 18.89 6.81 -8.68
C GLU A 260 17.93 7.83 -9.30
N ILE A 261 16.66 7.71 -8.95
CA ILE A 261 15.59 8.61 -9.40
C ILE A 261 14.98 9.20 -8.13
N SER A 262 15.12 10.52 -8.00
CA SER A 262 14.53 11.27 -6.90
C SER A 262 13.00 11.15 -6.94
N PRO A 263 12.33 10.93 -5.80
CA PRO A 263 10.87 11.02 -5.71
C PRO A 263 10.31 12.41 -6.10
N LEU A 264 11.15 13.46 -6.13
CA LEU A 264 10.77 14.79 -6.63
C LEU A 264 10.72 14.83 -8.17
N TYR A 265 11.55 14.01 -8.82
CA TYR A 265 11.57 13.87 -10.26
C TYR A 265 10.40 12.98 -10.72
N ALA A 266 10.30 11.77 -10.20
CA ALA A 266 9.21 10.84 -10.54
C ALA A 266 8.83 9.94 -9.34
N LEU A 267 7.53 9.81 -9.07
CA LEU A 267 6.96 8.95 -8.04
C LEU A 267 6.72 7.51 -8.51
N ASP A 268 6.56 7.32 -9.82
CA ASP A 268 6.31 6.03 -10.46
C ASP A 268 6.87 6.01 -11.90
N ALA A 269 6.82 4.84 -12.54
CA ALA A 269 7.33 4.63 -13.89
C ALA A 269 6.56 5.43 -14.95
N GLU A 270 5.26 5.68 -14.75
CA GLU A 270 4.43 6.45 -15.70
C GLU A 270 4.87 7.92 -15.71
N GLN A 271 5.02 8.52 -14.53
CA GLN A 271 5.51 9.88 -14.38
C GLN A 271 6.95 10.03 -14.89
N LEU A 272 7.79 9.00 -14.71
CA LEU A 272 9.14 9.01 -15.27
C LEU A 272 9.09 9.06 -16.81
N ALA A 273 8.26 8.22 -17.43
CA ALA A 273 8.14 8.14 -18.88
C ALA A 273 7.67 9.46 -19.52
N GLU A 274 6.88 10.27 -18.81
CA GLU A 274 6.46 11.60 -19.25
C GLU A 274 7.58 12.64 -19.23
N LYS A 275 8.59 12.46 -18.37
CA LYS A 275 9.62 13.48 -18.08
C LYS A 275 10.99 13.16 -18.66
N VAL A 276 11.35 11.88 -18.72
CA VAL A 276 12.68 11.45 -19.13
C VAL A 276 12.92 11.76 -20.61
N ASP A 277 14.13 12.24 -20.95
CA ASP A 277 14.53 12.40 -22.35
C ASP A 277 14.70 11.01 -22.99
N PRO A 278 13.92 10.65 -24.02
CA PRO A 278 14.08 9.36 -24.71
C PRO A 278 15.45 9.17 -25.36
N LYS A 279 16.24 10.25 -25.52
CA LYS A 279 17.61 10.22 -26.04
C LYS A 279 18.67 10.06 -24.97
N LEU A 280 18.28 9.96 -23.69
CA LEU A 280 19.19 9.72 -22.58
C LEU A 280 20.02 8.46 -22.88
N THR A 281 21.34 8.60 -22.78
CA THR A 281 22.27 7.48 -23.01
C THR A 281 23.07 7.24 -21.74
N ILE A 282 23.06 6.00 -21.26
CA ILE A 282 23.72 5.59 -20.02
C ILE A 282 24.91 4.71 -20.38
N ARG A 283 26.12 5.12 -19.99
CA ARG A 283 27.32 4.30 -20.17
C ARG A 283 27.52 3.39 -18.95
N PRO A 284 28.15 2.21 -19.11
CA PRO A 284 28.57 1.39 -17.98
C PRO A 284 29.36 2.21 -16.95
N GLN A 285 29.12 1.96 -15.67
CA GLN A 285 29.72 2.65 -14.52
C GLN A 285 29.45 4.15 -14.42
N GLN A 286 28.64 4.73 -15.31
CA GLN A 286 28.20 6.12 -15.19
C GLN A 286 27.17 6.23 -14.06
N GLU A 287 27.43 7.09 -13.08
CA GLU A 287 26.43 7.48 -12.10
C GLU A 287 25.36 8.34 -12.77
N LEU A 288 24.10 7.94 -12.61
CA LEU A 288 22.94 8.68 -13.09
C LEU A 288 22.04 9.01 -11.90
N TYR A 289 21.82 10.31 -11.69
CA TYR A 289 20.85 10.81 -10.73
C TYR A 289 19.87 11.73 -11.46
N LEU A 290 18.57 11.41 -11.36
CA LEU A 290 17.49 12.23 -11.91
C LEU A 290 16.76 12.94 -10.77
N GLU A 291 16.78 14.28 -10.76
CA GLU A 291 16.20 15.15 -9.73
C GLU A 291 15.25 16.20 -10.32
#